data_AF-A0A660Z055-F1
#
_entry.id   AF-A0A660Z055-F1
#
_cell.length_a   1.000
_cell.length_b   1.000
_cell.length_c   1.000
_cell.angle_alpha   90.00
_cell.angle_beta   90.00
_cell.angle_gamma   90.00
#
_symmetry.space_group_name_H-M   'P 1'
#
loop_
_entity.id
_entity.type
_entity.pdbx_description
1 polymer ?
#
loop_
_entity_poly.entity_id
_entity_poly.type
_entity_poly.pdbx_seq_one_letter_code
_entity_poly.pdbx_strand_id
1 'polypeptide(L)' 'MNENFEEGPLKVGKILKTFGLKGEVKVLTEFDVPDELLEIQHIFVELPRGGKKYLEIERTRSCGGRTLIVKFRG' A
#
# COMPACT_ATOMS: atom_id res chain seq x y z
N MET A 1 0.51 2.67 -29.75
CA MET A 1 1.27 1.64 -29.01
C MET A 1 0.24 0.85 -28.24
N ASN A 2 0.09 -0.44 -28.54
CA ASN A 2 -0.89 -1.29 -27.86
C ASN A 2 -0.19 -1.91 -26.65
N GLU A 3 -0.40 -1.32 -25.47
CA GLU A 3 0.03 -1.94 -24.22
C GLU A 3 -1.00 -3.01 -23.85
N ASN A 4 -0.54 -4.27 -23.89
CA ASN A 4 -1.23 -5.38 -23.23
C ASN A 4 -1.16 -5.13 -21.73
N PHE A 5 -2.22 -4.56 -21.16
CA PHE A 5 -2.39 -4.53 -19.71
C PHE A 5 -2.68 -5.96 -19.24
N GLU A 6 -1.75 -6.55 -18.49
CA GLU A 6 -2.01 -7.79 -17.76
C GLU A 6 -3.25 -7.56 -16.87
N GLU A 7 -4.27 -8.41 -16.99
CA GLU A 7 -5.55 -8.31 -16.26
C GLU A 7 -5.42 -8.69 -14.77
N GLY A 8 -4.43 -8.11 -14.08
CA GLY A 8 -4.12 -8.39 -12.69
C GLY A 8 -4.00 -7.10 -11.86
N PRO A 9 -4.21 -7.17 -10.54
CA PRO A 9 -3.96 -6.04 -9.66
C PRO A 9 -2.49 -5.62 -9.73
N LEU A 10 -2.26 -4.34 -9.99
CA LEU A 10 -0.91 -3.76 -10.02
C LEU A 10 -0.31 -3.77 -8.61
N LYS A 11 0.94 -4.23 -8.48
CA LYS A 11 1.67 -4.15 -7.23
C LYS A 11 2.08 -2.70 -6.96
N VAL A 12 1.49 -2.10 -5.95
CA VAL A 12 1.68 -0.68 -5.58
C VAL A 12 2.72 -0.45 -4.47
N GLY A 13 3.11 -1.51 -3.75
CA GLY A 13 4.07 -1.39 -2.66
C GLY A 13 4.23 -2.67 -1.82
N LYS A 14 4.96 -2.53 -0.71
CA LYS A 14 5.23 -3.61 0.25
C LYS A 14 5.11 -3.10 1.68
N ILE A 15 4.31 -3.79 2.50
CA ILE A 15 4.29 -3.58 3.95
C ILE A 15 5.62 -4.07 4.53
N LEU A 16 6.35 -3.20 5.22
CA LEU A 16 7.66 -3.50 5.79
C LEU A 16 7.56 -3.97 7.24
N LYS A 17 6.90 -3.17 8.09
CA LYS A 17 6.78 -3.40 9.53
C LYS A 17 5.64 -2.60 10.13
N THR A 18 5.25 -2.93 11.36
CA THR A 18 4.37 -2.09 12.17
C THR A 18 5.01 -0.74 12.49
N PHE A 19 4.18 0.27 12.70
CA PHE A 19 4.59 1.62 13.08
C PHE A 19 3.74 2.11 14.26
N GLY A 20 4.40 2.54 15.34
CA GLY A 20 3.73 3.02 16.54
C GLY A 20 2.84 1.98 17.22
N LEU A 21 1.93 2.43 18.07
CA LEU A 21 1.03 1.59 18.87
C LEU A 21 -0.42 1.59 18.37
N LYS A 22 -0.75 2.42 17.38
CA LYS A 22 -2.12 2.60 16.86
C LYS A 22 -2.47 1.65 15.72
N GLY A 23 -1.70 0.58 15.52
CA GLY A 23 -1.88 -0.37 14.42
C GLY A 23 -1.66 0.24 13.05
N GLU A 24 -0.70 1.17 12.94
CA GLU A 24 -0.22 1.69 11.66
C GLU A 24 0.89 0.79 11.13
N VAL A 25 1.14 0.83 9.83
CA VAL A 25 2.22 0.09 9.19
C VAL A 25 3.06 0.99 8.30
N LYS A 26 4.36 0.70 8.21
CA LYS A 26 5.26 1.35 7.26
C LYS A 26 5.23 0.58 5.94
N VAL A 27 4.98 1.29 4.85
CA VAL A 27 4.89 0.76 3.48
C VAL A 27 6.00 1.39 2.63
N LEU A 28 6.69 0.56 1.86
CA LEU A 28 7.55 1.00 0.76
C LEU A 28 6.72 1.06 -0.52
N THR A 29 6.67 2.21 -1.17
CA THR A 29 5.93 2.41 -2.42
C THR A 29 6.80 2.03 -3.62
N GLU A 30 6.18 1.51 -4.68
CA GLU A 30 6.85 1.39 -5.99
C GLU A 30 6.78 2.72 -6.76
N PHE A 31 5.92 3.67 -6.35
CA PHE A 31 5.80 5.00 -6.95
C PHE A 31 7.02 5.88 -6.66
N ASP A 32 7.40 6.68 -7.65
CA ASP A 32 8.44 7.71 -7.53
C ASP A 32 7.98 8.90 -6.67
N VAL A 33 6.67 9.20 -6.71
CA VAL A 33 6.01 10.17 -5.84
C VAL A 33 5.14 9.39 -4.83
N PRO A 34 5.58 9.22 -3.57
CA PRO A 34 4.86 8.41 -2.59
C PRO A 34 3.45 8.93 -2.31
N ASP A 35 3.27 10.24 -2.48
CA ASP A 35 2.01 10.92 -2.23
C ASP A 35 0.88 10.48 -3.20
N GLU A 36 1.19 9.85 -4.34
CA GLU A 36 0.16 9.28 -5.24
C GLU A 36 -0.60 8.10 -4.59
N LEU A 37 0.02 7.37 -3.66
CA LEU A 37 -0.68 6.33 -2.91
C LEU A 37 -1.72 6.91 -1.93
N LEU A 38 -1.67 8.22 -1.64
CA LEU A 38 -2.64 8.87 -0.74
C LEU A 38 -4.05 8.91 -1.34
N GLU A 39 -4.16 8.85 -2.67
CA GLU A 39 -5.45 8.89 -3.37
C GLU A 39 -6.15 7.53 -3.41
N ILE A 40 -5.41 6.45 -3.10
CA ILE A 40 -5.95 5.09 -3.10
C ILE A 40 -6.72 4.84 -1.82
N GLN A 41 -8.02 4.58 -1.96
CA GLN A 41 -8.91 4.27 -0.82
C GLN A 41 -8.90 2.79 -0.43
N HIS A 42 -8.59 1.90 -1.36
CA HIS A 42 -8.71 0.46 -1.17
C HIS A 42 -7.56 -0.30 -1.82
N ILE A 43 -7.05 -1.33 -1.14
CA ILE A 43 -5.98 -2.18 -1.65
C ILE A 43 -6.21 -3.66 -1.35
N PHE A 44 -5.60 -4.52 -2.16
CA PHE A 44 -5.43 -5.93 -1.85
C PHE A 44 -4.05 -6.14 -1.22
N VAL A 45 -4.02 -6.74 -0.03
CA VAL A 45 -2.79 -7.17 0.64
C VAL A 45 -2.62 -8.66 0.46
N GLU A 46 -1.53 -9.05 -0.16
CA GLU A 46 -1.11 -10.44 -0.23
C GLU A 46 -0.48 -10.89 1.09
N LEU A 47 -0.95 -12.01 1.64
CA LEU A 47 -0.48 -12.52 2.92
C LEU A 47 0.72 -13.46 2.73
N PRO A 48 1.65 -13.56 3.71
CA PRO A 48 2.87 -14.37 3.58
C PRO A 48 2.67 -15.85 3.27
N ARG A 49 1.48 -16.41 3.58
CA ARG A 49 1.13 -17.82 3.36
C ARG A 49 0.19 -18.01 2.15
N GLY A 50 0.14 -17.00 1.27
CA GLY A 50 -0.83 -16.94 0.20
C GLY A 50 -2.19 -16.38 0.64
N GLY A 51 -3.01 -16.04 -0.35
CA GLY A 51 -4.29 -15.36 -0.15
C GLY A 51 -4.18 -13.84 -0.23
N LYS A 52 -5.29 -13.20 -0.58
CA LYS A 52 -5.42 -11.75 -0.66
C LYS A 52 -6.48 -11.28 0.32
N LYS A 53 -6.19 -10.21 1.06
CA LYS A 53 -7.16 -9.52 1.91
C LYS A 53 -7.45 -8.14 1.34
N TYR A 54 -8.72 -7.84 1.11
CA TYR A 54 -9.15 -6.49 0.75
C TYR A 54 -9.16 -5.62 2.01
N LEU A 55 -8.51 -4.45 1.95
CA LEU A 55 -8.42 -3.50 3.06
C LEU A 55 -8.75 -2.09 2.58
N GLU A 56 -9.51 -1.37 3.40
CA GLU A 56 -9.75 0.06 3.24
C GLU A 56 -8.67 0.85 3.99
N ILE A 57 -8.17 1.91 3.35
CA ILE A 57 -7.20 2.83 3.91
C ILE A 57 -7.96 3.91 4.68
N GLU A 58 -7.73 3.99 6.00
CA GLU A 58 -8.28 5.04 6.86
C GLU A 58 -7.51 6.35 6.69
N ARG A 59 -6.18 6.27 6.67
CA ARG A 59 -5.28 7.41 6.49
C ARG A 59 -3.89 6.97 6.07
N THR A 60 -3.18 7.92 5.48
CA THR A 60 -1.81 7.78 4.99
C THR A 60 -1.01 9.03 5.34
N ARG A 61 0.31 8.88 5.54
CA ARG A 61 1.23 10.01 5.66
C ARG A 61 2.60 9.66 5.10
N SER A 62 3.24 10.63 4.47
CA SER A 62 4.59 10.48 3.94
C SER A 62 5.62 10.37 5.06
N CYS A 63 6.63 9.51 4.87
CA CYS A 63 7.62 9.16 5.91
C CYS A 63 9.03 9.05 5.33
N GLY A 64 9.49 10.08 4.63
CA GLY A 64 10.86 10.16 4.10
C GLY A 64 11.14 9.14 3.00
N GLY A 65 11.80 9.61 1.93
CA GLY A 65 12.06 8.79 0.73
C GLY A 65 10.77 8.18 0.18
N ARG A 66 10.83 6.93 -0.28
CA ARG A 66 9.70 6.20 -0.89
C ARG A 66 8.81 5.46 0.11
N THR A 67 8.65 6.00 1.31
CA THR A 67 7.90 5.29 2.35
C THR A 67 6.76 6.08 2.92
N LEU A 68 5.68 5.35 3.22
CA LEU A 68 4.45 5.88 3.80
C LEU A 68 4.17 5.17 5.12
N ILE A 69 3.50 5.87 6.03
CA ILE A 69 2.78 5.22 7.12
C ILE A 69 1.31 5.14 6.74
N VAL A 70 0.76 3.93 6.77
CA VAL A 70 -0.60 3.62 6.37
C VAL A 70 -1.35 3.05 7.57
N LYS A 71 -2.58 3.49 7.76
CA LYS A 71 -3.53 2.92 8.71
C LYS A 71 -4.70 2.35 7.93
N PHE A 72 -4.98 1.07 8.13
CA PHE A 72 -6.17 0.43 7.57
C PHE A 72 -7.33 0.54 8.55
N ARG A 73 -8.55 0.60 7.99
CA ARG A 73 -9.79 0.49 8.75
C ARG A 73 -9.90 -0.90 9.38
N GLY A 74 -10.32 -0.93 10.64
CA GLY A 74 -10.48 -2.15 11.45
C GLY A 74 -11.77 -2.89 11.15
#